data_AF-A0A1V5KJ86-F1
#
_entry.id   AF-A0A1V5KJ86-F1
#
_cell.length_a   1.000
_cell.length_b   1.000
_cell.length_c   1.000
_cell.angle_alpha   90.00
_cell.angle_beta   90.00
_cell.angle_gamma   90.00
#
_symmetry.space_group_name_H-M   'P 1'
#
loop_
_entity.id
_entity.type
_entity.pdbx_description
1 polymer ?
#
loop_
_entity_poly.entity_id
_entity_poly.type
_entity_poly.pdbx_seq_one_letter_code
_entity_poly.pdbx_strand_id
1 'polypeptide(L)'
;MAIRLSDALDALSNGGYVDRETGEYIRPRWFARQCPENDNGYGDEDYLRFRENPGRFEPMPILNGCAPEAEHALSHGIAREELEAFGMGAEVGWEPFFPPSEEPRGFSEAERAISRYIRDRLYRLGLLRTFESVQGSKYTAAVIEWFEARGYRIEDDIGFCRRQIDGDDLELLREIVFPEEV
;
A
#
# COMPACT_ATOMS: atom_id res chain seq x y z
N MET A 1 18.43 -9.62 5.48
CA MET A 1 18.18 -8.18 5.26
C MET A 1 16.94 -7.79 6.03
N ALA A 2 16.87 -6.56 6.54
CA ALA A 2 15.70 -6.09 7.27
C ALA A 2 15.15 -4.80 6.65
N ILE A 3 13.84 -4.60 6.71
CA ILE A 3 13.15 -3.38 6.28
C ILE A 3 12.09 -3.05 7.33
N ARG A 4 11.90 -1.77 7.60
CA ARG A 4 10.83 -1.30 8.50
C ARG A 4 9.47 -1.54 7.88
N LEU A 5 8.46 -1.82 8.70
CA LEU A 5 7.11 -2.05 8.22
C LEU A 5 6.53 -0.81 7.54
N SER A 6 6.76 0.37 8.12
CA SER A 6 6.40 1.66 7.50
C SER A 6 6.99 1.80 6.08
N ASP A 7 8.29 1.55 5.94
CA ASP A 7 9.00 1.64 4.66
C ASP A 7 8.53 0.57 3.65
N ALA A 8 8.23 -0.65 4.12
CA ALA A 8 7.67 -1.72 3.28
C ALA A 8 6.26 -1.37 2.77
N LEU A 9 5.42 -0.78 3.63
CA LEU A 9 4.10 -0.29 3.26
C LEU A 9 4.21 0.84 2.23
N ASP A 10 5.09 1.81 2.46
CA ASP A 10 5.32 2.92 1.53
C ASP A 10 5.84 2.42 0.17
N ALA A 11 6.78 1.47 0.19
CA ALA A 11 7.39 0.87 -1.00
C ALA A 11 6.37 0.20 -1.91
N LEU A 12 5.48 -0.61 -1.33
CA LEU A 12 4.45 -1.31 -2.10
C LEU A 12 3.22 -0.45 -2.40
N SER A 13 3.12 0.74 -1.80
CA SER A 13 2.07 1.73 -2.13
C SER A 13 2.47 2.70 -3.23
N ASN A 14 3.76 3.09 -3.26
CA ASN A 14 4.26 4.16 -4.13
C ASN A 14 5.27 3.66 -5.18
N GLY A 15 5.78 2.44 -5.04
CA GLY A 15 6.88 1.93 -5.85
C GLY A 15 8.23 2.49 -5.38
N GLY A 16 9.18 2.65 -6.30
CA GLY A 16 10.54 3.11 -5.95
C GLY A 16 11.52 1.94 -5.90
N TYR A 17 12.47 1.98 -4.96
CA TYR A 17 13.51 0.96 -4.85
C TYR A 17 13.77 0.59 -3.39
N VAL A 18 14.27 -0.61 -3.17
CA VAL A 18 14.87 -1.00 -1.88
C VAL A 18 16.34 -1.33 -2.12
N ASP A 19 17.25 -0.67 -1.39
CA ASP A 19 18.66 -1.05 -1.40
C ASP A 19 18.82 -2.37 -0.65
N ARG A 20 19.21 -3.42 -1.37
CA ARG A 20 19.37 -4.77 -0.83
C ARG A 20 20.52 -4.89 0.17
N GLU A 21 21.46 -3.96 0.15
CA GLU A 21 22.60 -3.95 1.06
C GLU A 21 22.22 -3.38 2.44
N THR A 22 21.44 -2.30 2.45
CA THR A 22 21.14 -1.52 3.66
C THR A 22 19.72 -1.77 4.19
N GLY A 23 18.80 -2.25 3.34
CA GLY A 23 17.38 -2.32 3.63
C GLY A 23 16.65 -0.97 3.53
N GLU A 24 17.33 0.07 3.06
CA GLU A 24 16.76 1.41 2.89
C GLU A 24 15.72 1.41 1.77
N TYR A 25 14.54 1.93 2.07
CA TYR A 25 13.55 2.27 1.06
C TYR A 25 13.87 3.64 0.43
N ILE A 26 14.05 3.61 -0.89
CA ILE A 26 14.26 4.76 -1.74
C ILE A 26 12.94 5.08 -2.45
N ARG A 27 12.30 6.15 -1.99
CA ARG A 27 11.05 6.67 -2.57
C ARG A 27 11.19 6.93 -4.07
N PRO A 28 10.12 6.85 -4.88
CA PRO A 28 10.20 7.21 -6.28
C PRO A 28 10.38 8.72 -6.47
N ARG A 29 11.02 9.12 -7.57
CA ARG A 29 11.41 10.53 -7.81
C ARG A 29 10.22 11.48 -7.84
N TRP A 30 9.09 11.05 -8.39
CA TRP A 30 7.87 11.86 -8.42
C TRP A 30 7.36 12.17 -7.01
N PHE A 31 7.47 11.22 -6.06
CA PHE A 31 6.99 11.39 -4.69
C PHE A 31 7.88 12.37 -3.94
N ALA A 32 9.20 12.23 -4.05
CA ALA A 32 10.16 13.18 -3.46
C ALA A 32 9.93 14.63 -3.95
N ARG A 33 9.54 14.79 -5.22
CA ARG A 33 9.20 16.11 -5.80
C ARG A 33 7.87 16.68 -5.28
N GLN A 34 6.89 15.83 -4.95
CA GLN A 34 5.58 16.25 -4.43
C GLN A 34 5.56 16.47 -2.92
N CYS A 35 6.42 15.77 -2.19
CA CYS A 35 6.54 15.83 -0.74
C CYS A 35 7.98 16.18 -0.33
N PRO A 36 8.40 17.46 -0.45
CA PRO A 36 9.78 17.87 -0.15
C PRO A 36 10.23 17.54 1.29
N GLU A 37 9.29 17.46 2.23
CA GLU A 37 9.53 17.08 3.62
C GLU A 37 10.03 15.63 3.77
N ASN A 38 9.76 14.79 2.76
CA ASN A 38 10.16 13.39 2.68
C ASN A 38 11.23 13.14 1.60
N ASP A 39 11.89 14.20 1.11
CA ASP A 39 12.98 14.06 0.14
C ASP A 39 14.27 13.58 0.83
N ASN A 40 14.73 12.39 0.45
CA ASN A 40 15.98 11.80 0.94
C ASN A 40 17.23 12.46 0.30
N GLY A 41 17.06 13.47 -0.56
CA GLY A 41 18.14 14.23 -1.18
C GLY A 41 18.68 13.64 -2.48
N TYR A 42 18.03 12.62 -3.04
CA TYR A 42 18.45 11.95 -4.26
C TYR A 42 18.07 12.75 -5.52
N GLY A 43 19.06 12.98 -6.39
CA GLY A 43 18.91 13.68 -7.66
C GLY A 43 18.58 12.75 -8.82
N ASP A 44 18.27 13.30 -10.00
CA ASP A 44 17.90 12.49 -11.18
C ASP A 44 19.01 11.50 -11.59
N GLU A 45 20.29 11.86 -11.39
CA GLU A 45 21.44 10.98 -11.62
C GLU A 45 21.47 9.77 -10.68
N ASP A 46 21.04 9.92 -9.42
CA ASP A 46 20.95 8.80 -8.48
C ASP A 46 19.90 7.79 -8.94
N TYR A 47 18.74 8.26 -9.43
CA TYR A 47 17.67 7.39 -9.95
C TYR A 47 18.06 6.66 -11.23
N LEU A 48 18.90 7.27 -12.07
CA LEU A 48 19.52 6.57 -13.21
C LEU A 48 20.43 5.45 -12.71
N ARG A 49 21.30 5.72 -11.73
CA ARG A 49 22.16 4.71 -11.12
C ARG A 49 21.36 3.56 -10.50
N PHE A 50 20.26 3.85 -9.81
CA PHE A 50 19.41 2.81 -9.23
C PHE A 50 18.82 1.89 -10.30
N ARG A 51 18.29 2.47 -11.39
CA ARG A 51 17.73 1.74 -12.53
C ARG A 51 18.77 0.85 -13.22
N GLU A 52 20.01 1.32 -13.34
CA GLU A 52 21.10 0.59 -13.98
C GLU A 52 21.69 -0.53 -13.10
N ASN A 53 21.36 -0.57 -11.81
CA ASN A 53 21.91 -1.51 -10.84
C ASN A 53 20.82 -2.32 -10.09
N PRO A 54 19.96 -3.07 -10.80
CA PRO A 54 18.82 -3.78 -10.19
C PRO A 54 19.22 -4.91 -9.23
N GLY A 55 20.47 -5.37 -9.29
CA GLY A 55 21.00 -6.36 -8.34
C GLY A 55 21.19 -5.80 -6.92
N ARG A 56 21.45 -4.49 -6.80
CA ARG A 56 21.55 -3.78 -5.53
C ARG A 56 20.23 -3.06 -5.20
N PHE A 57 19.68 -2.31 -6.15
CA PHE A 57 18.47 -1.53 -5.94
C PHE A 57 17.28 -2.28 -6.55
N GLU A 58 16.57 -3.03 -5.70
CA GLU A 58 15.41 -3.80 -6.16
C GLU A 58 14.26 -2.84 -6.46
N PRO A 59 13.74 -2.79 -7.71
CA PRO A 59 12.57 -1.99 -8.01
C PRO A 59 11.35 -2.56 -7.27
N MET A 60 10.57 -1.70 -6.64
CA MET A 60 9.37 -2.09 -5.90
C MET A 60 8.13 -1.96 -6.79
N PRO A 61 7.30 -3.01 -6.86
CA PRO A 61 6.01 -2.88 -7.50
C PRO A 61 5.06 -2.07 -6.60
N ILE A 62 4.00 -1.56 -7.20
CA ILE A 62 2.83 -1.09 -6.46
C ILE A 62 1.82 -2.25 -6.40
N LEU A 63 1.28 -2.52 -5.22
CA LEU A 63 0.15 -3.42 -5.04
C LEU A 63 -1.15 -2.66 -5.31
N ASN A 64 -2.07 -3.25 -6.07
CA ASN A 64 -3.35 -2.61 -6.34
C ASN A 64 -4.19 -2.49 -5.04
N GLY A 65 -4.25 -1.28 -4.48
CA GLY A 65 -4.96 -0.97 -3.24
C GLY A 65 -6.49 -1.01 -3.35
N CYS A 66 -7.06 -1.10 -4.56
CA CYS A 66 -8.52 -1.19 -4.75
C CYS A 66 -9.04 -2.64 -4.63
N ALA A 67 -8.18 -3.65 -4.75
CA ALA A 67 -8.61 -5.05 -4.66
C ALA A 67 -9.21 -5.44 -3.29
N PRO A 68 -8.63 -5.01 -2.15
CA PRO A 68 -9.22 -5.25 -0.83
C PRO A 68 -10.49 -4.44 -0.60
N GLU A 69 -10.54 -3.23 -1.17
CA GLU A 69 -11.71 -2.36 -1.07
C GLU A 69 -12.92 -3.01 -1.75
N ALA A 70 -12.69 -3.56 -2.94
CA ALA A 70 -13.69 -4.27 -3.72
C ALA A 70 -14.14 -5.59 -3.05
N GLU A 71 -13.21 -6.41 -2.55
CA GLU A 71 -13.55 -7.67 -1.87
C GLU A 71 -14.46 -7.43 -0.66
N HIS A 72 -14.14 -6.41 0.15
CA HIS A 72 -14.95 -6.05 1.32
C HIS A 72 -16.26 -5.36 0.93
N ALA A 73 -16.27 -4.52 -0.10
CA ALA A 73 -17.49 -3.93 -0.65
C ALA A 73 -18.50 -5.01 -1.06
N LEU A 74 -18.02 -6.06 -1.76
CA LEU A 74 -18.83 -7.21 -2.16
C LEU A 74 -19.39 -7.97 -0.94
N SER A 75 -18.59 -8.19 0.10
CA SER A 75 -19.06 -8.87 1.33
C SER A 75 -20.12 -8.08 2.11
N HIS A 76 -20.24 -6.77 1.86
CA HIS A 76 -21.23 -5.89 2.46
C HIS A 76 -22.39 -5.52 1.53
N GLY A 77 -22.58 -6.28 0.45
CA GLY A 77 -23.78 -6.19 -0.39
C GLY A 77 -23.74 -5.09 -1.44
N ILE A 78 -22.57 -4.51 -1.73
CA ILE A 78 -22.37 -3.74 -2.97
C ILE A 78 -22.26 -4.76 -4.11
N ALA A 79 -23.11 -4.62 -5.14
CA ALA A 79 -23.14 -5.59 -6.23
C ALA A 79 -21.89 -5.46 -7.11
N ARG A 80 -21.43 -6.58 -7.67
CA ARG A 80 -20.26 -6.61 -8.55
C ARG A 80 -20.48 -5.72 -9.78
N GLU A 81 -21.69 -5.76 -10.32
CA GLU A 81 -22.11 -4.97 -11.48
C GLU A 81 -22.06 -3.46 -11.20
N GLU A 82 -22.29 -3.04 -9.94
CA GLU A 82 -22.14 -1.64 -9.55
C GLU A 82 -20.67 -1.22 -9.62
N LEU A 83 -19.74 -2.06 -9.17
CA LEU A 83 -18.30 -1.78 -9.19
C LEU A 83 -17.72 -1.81 -10.61
N GLU A 84 -18.15 -2.78 -11.43
CA GLU A 84 -17.78 -2.88 -12.85
C GLU A 84 -18.23 -1.64 -13.65
N ALA A 85 -19.39 -1.07 -13.34
CA ALA A 85 -19.88 0.17 -13.97
C ALA A 85 -18.97 1.39 -13.72
N PHE A 86 -18.17 1.37 -12.65
CA PHE A 86 -17.17 2.40 -12.36
C PHE A 86 -15.77 2.05 -12.89
N GLY A 87 -15.65 0.97 -13.67
CA GLY A 87 -14.40 0.56 -14.34
C GLY A 87 -13.58 -0.46 -13.56
N MET A 88 -14.17 -1.15 -12.57
CA MET A 88 -13.49 -2.27 -11.91
C MET A 88 -13.35 -3.42 -12.91
N GLY A 89 -12.11 -3.78 -13.27
CA GLY A 89 -11.84 -4.94 -14.12
C GLY A 89 -12.22 -6.25 -13.45
N ALA A 90 -12.50 -7.30 -14.25
CA ALA A 90 -12.95 -8.61 -13.77
C ALA A 90 -11.88 -9.38 -12.96
N GLU A 91 -10.60 -9.07 -13.16
CA GLU A 91 -9.48 -9.63 -12.40
C GLU A 91 -9.09 -8.66 -11.28
N VAL A 92 -9.91 -8.63 -10.24
CA VAL A 92 -9.55 -7.95 -9.00
C VAL A 92 -8.59 -8.85 -8.25
N GLY A 93 -7.32 -8.47 -8.22
CA GLY A 93 -6.26 -9.19 -7.52
C GLY A 93 -5.20 -8.25 -6.99
N TRP A 94 -4.43 -8.75 -6.02
CA TRP A 94 -3.19 -8.15 -5.54
C TRP A 94 -2.08 -8.28 -6.59
N GLU A 95 -2.35 -7.90 -7.83
CA GLU A 95 -1.36 -8.02 -8.90
C GLU A 95 -0.32 -6.90 -8.74
N PRO A 96 0.97 -7.24 -8.49
CA PRO A 96 2.00 -6.23 -8.42
C PRO A 96 2.25 -5.65 -9.81
N PHE A 97 2.25 -4.33 -9.94
CA PHE A 97 2.66 -3.67 -11.19
C PHE A 97 3.88 -2.78 -10.96
N PHE A 98 4.79 -2.72 -11.93
CA PHE A 98 5.98 -1.88 -11.84
C PHE A 98 5.74 -0.57 -12.59
N PRO A 99 5.51 0.56 -11.89
CA PRO A 99 5.31 1.83 -12.56
C PRO A 99 6.59 2.30 -13.26
N PRO A 100 6.49 3.04 -14.37
CA PRO A 100 7.60 3.86 -14.84
C PRO A 100 8.02 4.84 -13.73
N SER A 101 9.30 4.87 -13.36
CA SER A 101 9.79 5.59 -12.18
C SER A 101 9.61 7.13 -12.23
N GLU A 102 9.23 7.67 -13.38
CA GLU A 102 9.14 9.11 -13.66
C GLU A 102 7.68 9.63 -13.71
N GLU A 103 6.68 8.75 -13.73
CA GLU A 103 5.28 9.15 -13.79
C GLU A 103 4.66 9.13 -12.39
N PRO A 104 3.94 10.20 -11.98
CA PRO A 104 3.11 10.14 -10.79
C PRO A 104 2.00 9.12 -11.03
N ARG A 105 2.14 7.94 -10.43
CA ARG A 105 1.14 6.89 -10.46
C ARG A 105 0.40 6.91 -9.13
N GLY A 106 -0.63 7.74 -9.07
CA GLY A 106 -1.75 7.46 -8.17
C GLY A 106 -2.74 6.53 -8.86
N PHE A 107 -3.68 5.98 -8.11
CA PHE A 107 -4.89 5.34 -8.64
C PHE A 107 -5.40 6.07 -9.90
N SER A 108 -5.71 5.33 -10.96
CA SER A 108 -6.36 5.83 -12.17
C SER A 108 -7.65 6.59 -11.82
N GLU A 109 -8.16 7.44 -12.72
CA GLU A 109 -9.43 8.15 -12.45
C GLU A 109 -10.58 7.19 -12.14
N ALA A 110 -10.59 6.02 -12.79
CA ALA A 110 -11.52 4.93 -12.51
C ALA A 110 -11.32 4.36 -11.10
N GLU A 111 -10.10 3.99 -10.70
CA GLU A 111 -9.80 3.50 -9.35
C GLU A 111 -10.15 4.54 -8.27
N ARG A 112 -9.89 5.82 -8.51
CA ARG A 112 -10.30 6.91 -7.61
C ARG A 112 -11.81 7.07 -7.55
N ALA A 113 -12.53 6.82 -8.64
CA ALA A 113 -13.99 6.87 -8.66
C ALA A 113 -14.61 5.69 -7.91
N ILE A 114 -14.08 4.48 -8.12
CA ILE A 114 -14.47 3.25 -7.41
C ILE A 114 -14.23 3.40 -5.91
N SER A 115 -13.02 3.79 -5.51
CA SER A 115 -12.67 3.98 -4.10
C SER A 115 -13.57 5.02 -3.42
N ARG A 116 -13.84 6.15 -4.09
CA ARG A 116 -14.80 7.15 -3.58
C ARG A 116 -16.22 6.58 -3.45
N TYR A 117 -16.69 5.84 -4.45
CA TYR A 117 -18.01 5.22 -4.41
C TYR A 117 -18.15 4.24 -3.24
N ILE A 118 -17.17 3.34 -3.07
CA ILE A 118 -17.15 2.35 -1.99
C ILE A 118 -17.15 3.07 -0.63
N ARG A 119 -16.23 4.04 -0.44
CA ARG A 119 -16.13 4.81 0.81
C ARG A 119 -17.42 5.55 1.15
N ASP A 120 -18.05 6.21 0.18
CA ASP A 120 -19.32 6.93 0.37
C ASP A 120 -20.46 5.98 0.76
N ARG A 121 -20.53 4.79 0.13
CA ARG A 121 -21.55 3.79 0.46
C ARG A 121 -21.36 3.22 1.86
N LEU A 122 -20.12 2.84 2.20
CA LEU A 122 -19.80 2.32 3.53
C LEU A 122 -19.98 3.38 4.62
N TYR A 123 -19.70 4.65 4.33
CA TYR A 123 -20.01 5.76 5.22
C TYR A 123 -21.51 5.85 5.52
N ARG A 124 -22.36 5.78 4.49
CA ARG A 124 -23.84 5.81 4.65
C ARG A 124 -24.37 4.59 5.42
N LEU A 125 -23.65 3.47 5.40
CA LEU A 125 -23.97 2.27 6.15
C LEU A 125 -23.38 2.25 7.57
N GLY A 126 -22.59 3.26 7.95
CA GLY A 126 -21.90 3.31 9.25
C GLY A 126 -20.72 2.34 9.37
N LEU A 127 -20.21 1.81 8.25
CA LEU A 127 -19.18 0.77 8.19
C LEU A 127 -17.78 1.30 7.85
N LEU A 128 -17.63 2.60 7.56
CA LEU A 128 -16.37 3.16 7.03
C LEU A 128 -15.15 2.89 7.93
N ARG A 129 -15.26 3.06 9.25
CA ARG A 129 -14.13 2.83 10.17
C ARG A 129 -13.70 1.36 10.22
N THR A 130 -14.67 0.44 10.24
CA THR A 130 -14.39 -1.00 10.23
C THR A 130 -13.73 -1.38 8.90
N PHE A 131 -14.21 -0.83 7.80
CA PHE A 131 -13.62 -1.02 6.47
C PHE A 131 -12.17 -0.56 6.39
N GLU A 132 -11.86 0.67 6.80
CA GLU A 132 -10.50 1.21 6.76
C GLU A 132 -9.54 0.36 7.61
N SER A 133 -10.01 -0.15 8.76
CA SER A 133 -9.21 -1.06 9.59
C SER A 133 -8.98 -2.41 8.92
N VAL A 134 -10.00 -3.03 8.32
CA VAL A 134 -9.87 -4.35 7.67
C VAL A 134 -9.00 -4.27 6.43
N GLN A 135 -9.19 -3.23 5.61
CA GLN A 135 -8.36 -2.94 4.45
C GLN A 135 -6.90 -2.76 4.86
N GLY A 136 -6.65 -1.93 5.88
CA GLY A 136 -5.30 -1.72 6.42
C GLY A 136 -4.65 -3.03 6.85
N SER A 137 -5.35 -3.86 7.63
CA SER A 137 -4.82 -5.16 8.08
C SER A 137 -4.53 -6.13 6.94
N LYS A 138 -5.42 -6.26 5.95
CA LYS A 138 -5.21 -7.12 4.78
C LYS A 138 -4.05 -6.63 3.92
N TYR A 139 -3.92 -5.31 3.74
CA TYR A 139 -2.81 -4.71 3.02
C TYR A 139 -1.48 -4.94 3.72
N THR A 140 -1.42 -4.66 5.02
CA THR A 140 -0.23 -4.94 5.84
C THR A 140 0.18 -6.41 5.77
N ALA A 141 -0.78 -7.34 5.84
CA ALA A 141 -0.50 -8.76 5.70
C ALA A 141 0.13 -9.11 4.34
N ALA A 142 -0.46 -8.63 3.24
CA ALA A 142 0.04 -8.87 1.89
C ALA A 142 1.45 -8.27 1.68
N VAL A 143 1.71 -7.09 2.24
CA VAL A 143 3.04 -6.45 2.23
C VAL A 143 4.07 -7.30 2.97
N ILE A 144 3.74 -7.76 4.18
CA ILE A 144 4.63 -8.64 4.96
C ILE A 144 4.94 -9.91 4.18
N GLU A 145 3.92 -10.59 3.66
CA GLU A 145 4.07 -11.82 2.88
C GLU A 145 4.96 -11.60 1.64
N TRP A 146 4.75 -10.50 0.92
CA TRP A 146 5.52 -10.18 -0.28
C TRP A 146 7.02 -10.03 -0.01
N PHE A 147 7.37 -9.34 1.08
CA PHE A 147 8.76 -9.10 1.49
C PHE A 147 9.39 -10.36 2.11
N GLU A 148 8.68 -11.07 2.97
CA GLU A 148 9.17 -12.31 3.60
C GLU A 148 9.45 -13.40 2.54
N ALA A 149 8.58 -13.53 1.52
CA ALA A 149 8.80 -14.42 0.37
C ALA A 149 10.07 -14.10 -0.44
N ARG A 150 10.63 -12.90 -0.29
CA ARG A 150 11.86 -12.42 -0.94
C ARG A 150 13.07 -12.37 0.00
N GLY A 151 12.94 -12.90 1.22
CA GLY A 151 14.04 -13.02 2.18
C GLY A 151 14.30 -11.75 3.01
N TYR A 152 13.35 -10.82 3.03
CA TYR A 152 13.38 -9.68 3.96
C TYR A 152 12.80 -10.08 5.31
N ARG A 153 13.42 -9.58 6.38
CA ARG A 153 12.85 -9.57 7.73
C ARG A 153 12.13 -8.24 7.93
N ILE A 154 10.86 -8.27 8.30
CA ILE A 154 10.12 -7.06 8.64
C ILE A 154 10.43 -6.64 10.08
N GLU A 155 10.78 -5.37 10.26
CA GLU A 155 10.93 -4.72 11.57
C GLU A 155 9.69 -3.85 11.83
N ASP A 156 8.88 -4.25 12.82
CA ASP A 156 7.69 -3.49 13.21
C ASP A 156 8.09 -2.24 14.00
N ASP A 157 7.93 -1.09 13.35
CA ASP A 157 8.24 0.24 13.87
C ASP A 157 7.00 1.13 14.05
N ILE A 158 5.83 0.61 13.67
CA ILE A 158 4.53 1.31 13.77
C ILE A 158 3.65 0.72 14.88
N GLY A 159 4.14 -0.27 15.64
CA GLY A 159 3.42 -0.91 16.74
C GLY A 159 2.24 -1.75 16.27
N PHE A 160 2.27 -2.24 15.02
CA PHE A 160 1.17 -2.98 14.42
C PHE A 160 1.13 -4.38 15.01
N CYS A 161 0.24 -4.61 15.97
CA CYS A 161 0.09 -5.92 16.59
C CYS A 161 -0.31 -6.97 15.53
N ARG A 162 0.65 -7.87 15.21
CA ARG A 162 0.39 -9.18 14.61
C ARG A 162 -0.56 -9.97 15.52
N ARG A 163 -1.89 -9.81 15.36
CA ARG A 163 -2.86 -10.81 15.84
C ARG A 163 -3.52 -11.50 14.65
N GLN A 164 -3.26 -12.81 14.62
CA GLN A 164 -3.89 -13.89 13.86
C GLN A 164 -4.73 -13.50 12.65
N ILE A 165 -4.08 -13.60 11.49
CA ILE A 165 -4.71 -14.02 10.24
C ILE A 165 -4.99 -15.52 10.40
N ASP A 166 -6.01 -15.88 11.18
CA ASP A 166 -6.63 -17.21 11.16
C ASP A 166 -7.85 -17.21 12.07
N GLY A 167 -9.03 -17.14 11.45
CA GLY A 167 -10.33 -17.51 12.03
C GLY A 167 -10.90 -16.54 13.08
N ASP A 168 -11.96 -15.82 12.68
CA ASP A 168 -12.99 -15.26 13.56
C ASP A 168 -12.53 -14.55 14.84
N ASP A 169 -12.02 -13.33 14.68
CA ASP A 169 -12.43 -12.12 15.42
C ASP A 169 -11.41 -11.02 15.13
N LEU A 170 -11.85 -9.97 14.44
CA LEU A 170 -11.09 -8.72 14.31
C LEU A 170 -11.14 -7.99 15.65
N GLU A 171 -10.42 -8.48 16.66
CA GLU A 171 -10.03 -7.63 17.78
C GLU A 171 -9.01 -6.62 17.26
N LEU A 172 -9.57 -5.48 16.84
CA LEU A 172 -8.90 -4.25 16.46
C LEU A 172 -7.90 -3.87 17.56
N LEU A 173 -6.63 -4.16 17.34
CA LEU A 173 -5.60 -3.85 18.32
C LEU A 173 -5.12 -2.43 18.20
N ARG A 174 -5.73 -1.64 19.09
CA ARG A 174 -5.38 -0.32 19.60
C ARG A 174 -5.55 0.86 18.65
N GLU A 175 -6.58 1.64 19.01
CA GLU A 175 -6.45 3.05 19.34
C GLU A 175 -5.27 3.73 18.64
N ILE A 176 -5.56 4.30 17.48
CA ILE A 176 -4.77 5.39 16.91
C ILE A 176 -4.81 6.49 17.97
N VAL A 177 -3.84 6.49 18.89
CA VAL A 177 -3.58 7.65 19.74
C VAL A 177 -2.92 8.66 18.81
N PHE A 178 -3.76 9.50 18.20
CA PHE A 178 -3.27 10.79 17.73
C PHE A 178 -2.60 11.46 18.93
N PRO A 179 -1.35 11.92 18.84
CA PRO A 179 -0.80 12.76 19.89
C PRO A 179 -1.78 13.93 20.06
N GLU A 180 -2.34 14.08 21.26
CA GLU A 180 -3.06 15.29 21.60
C GLU A 180 -2.08 16.44 21.36
N GLU A 181 -2.49 17.37 20.48
CA GLU A 181 -1.73 18.58 20.19
C GLU A 181 -1.33 19.25 21.51
N VAL A 182 -0.02 19.51 21.66
CA VAL A 182 0.54 20.29 22.78
C VAL A 182 0.51 21.77 22.44
#